data_AF-A0A3M1LPY2-F1
#
_entry.id   AF-A0A3M1LPY2-F1
#
_cell.length_a   1.000
_cell.length_b   1.000
_cell.length_c   1.000
_cell.angle_alpha   90.00
_cell.angle_beta   90.00
_cell.angle_gamma   90.00
#
_symmetry.space_group_name_H-M   'P 1'
#
loop_
_entity.id
_entity.type
_entity.pdbx_description
1 polymer ?
#
loop_
_entity_poly.entity_id
_entity_poly.type
_entity_poly.pdbx_seq_one_letter_code
_entity_poly.pdbx_strand_id
1 'polypeptide(L)'
;MYEAICAGQHPRRHPAHLPVMITFGPDGEFPIRIATKGAGLTPRDEVIERYIEVLEAAIARCEGRPWEETLAERVAAVQALLDHPEDIDPCRLGFLEIFAGGTYRNLQNDPRVVLHYTGDGPDYPSFQINGYAEIIGSDDPRYRYIALARRIFEAAPFHLPQP
;
A
#
# COMPACT_ATOMS: atom_id res chain seq x y z
N MET A 1 14.10 3.43 -10.20
CA MET A 1 13.29 3.66 -8.99
C MET A 1 14.18 4.04 -7.80
N TYR A 2 15.08 3.15 -7.38
CA TYR A 2 16.07 3.43 -6.32
C TYR A 2 16.85 4.73 -6.56
N GLU A 3 17.40 4.93 -7.76
CA GLU A 3 18.16 6.16 -8.09
C GLU A 3 17.33 7.45 -7.99
N ALA A 4 16.04 7.41 -8.37
CA ALA A 4 15.16 8.58 -8.25
C ALA A 4 14.82 8.91 -6.78
N ILE A 5 14.57 7.87 -5.97
CA ILE A 5 14.35 8.00 -4.53
C ILE A 5 15.61 8.53 -3.84
N CYS A 6 16.79 7.99 -4.18
CA CYS A 6 18.08 8.47 -3.68
C CYS A 6 18.38 9.92 -4.10
N ALA A 7 17.88 10.35 -5.26
CA ALA A 7 18.01 11.72 -5.75
C ALA A 7 16.96 12.70 -5.16
N GLY A 8 16.10 12.25 -4.23
CA GLY A 8 15.00 13.08 -3.70
C GLY A 8 13.96 13.47 -4.75
N GLN A 9 13.97 12.79 -5.90
CA GLN A 9 13.03 13.02 -6.98
C GLN A 9 11.81 12.12 -6.77
N HIS A 10 10.62 12.65 -7.00
CA HIS A 10 9.45 11.78 -7.14
C HIS A 10 9.69 10.88 -8.36
N PRO A 11 9.76 9.54 -8.20
CA PRO A 11 9.82 8.66 -9.35
C PRO A 11 8.63 8.99 -10.25
N ARG A 12 8.89 9.14 -11.56
CA ARG A 12 7.82 9.33 -12.57
C ARG A 12 6.76 8.27 -12.27
N ARG A 13 5.54 8.76 -12.06
CA ARG A 13 4.46 8.13 -11.29
C ARG A 13 4.46 6.62 -11.47
N HIS A 14 4.42 5.90 -10.35
CA HIS A 14 4.20 4.46 -10.36
C HIS A 14 2.71 4.21 -10.16
N PRO A 15 1.95 3.89 -11.23
CA PRO A 15 0.56 3.50 -11.10
C PRO A 15 0.44 2.31 -10.14
N ALA A 16 1.46 1.44 -10.13
CA ALA A 16 1.50 0.16 -9.41
C ALA A 16 1.15 0.19 -7.92
N HIS A 17 1.26 1.33 -7.21
CA HIS A 17 1.01 1.41 -5.76
C HIS A 17 -0.06 2.42 -5.35
N LEU A 18 -0.59 3.24 -6.27
CA LEU A 18 -1.58 4.28 -5.96
C LEU A 18 -2.78 4.20 -6.91
N PRO A 19 -3.56 3.11 -6.89
CA PRO A 19 -4.80 3.07 -7.66
C PRO A 19 -5.80 4.11 -7.17
N VAL A 20 -6.67 4.53 -8.09
CA VAL A 20 -7.93 5.18 -7.73
C VAL A 20 -8.90 4.08 -7.31
N MET A 21 -9.21 4.02 -6.02
CA MET A 21 -10.24 3.16 -5.46
C MET A 21 -11.60 3.79 -5.73
N ILE A 22 -12.49 3.02 -6.34
CA ILE A 22 -13.85 3.40 -6.70
C ILE A 22 -14.80 2.49 -5.92
N THR A 23 -15.74 3.08 -5.18
CA THR A 23 -16.71 2.37 -4.34
C THR A 23 -18.12 2.88 -4.57
N PHE A 24 -19.10 2.05 -4.21
CA PHE A 24 -20.51 2.28 -4.54
C PHE A 24 -21.31 2.51 -3.25
N GLY A 25 -22.02 3.64 -3.20
CA GLY A 25 -22.94 3.98 -2.11
C GLY A 25 -24.37 3.59 -2.50
N PRO A 26 -25.23 3.29 -1.50
CA PRO A 26 -26.63 2.92 -1.75
C PRO A 26 -27.50 4.11 -2.17
N ASP A 27 -27.13 5.33 -1.77
CA ASP A 27 -28.01 6.50 -1.82
C ASP A 27 -27.38 7.71 -2.55
N GLY A 28 -28.24 8.50 -3.20
CA GLY A 28 -27.92 9.81 -3.78
C GLY A 28 -27.85 9.82 -5.32
N GLU A 29 -27.90 11.03 -5.88
CA GLU A 29 -27.79 11.26 -7.33
C GLU A 29 -26.40 10.86 -7.88
N PHE A 30 -25.37 10.89 -7.01
CA PHE A 30 -23.99 10.50 -7.32
C PHE A 30 -23.51 9.42 -6.34
N PRO A 31 -23.82 8.14 -6.58
CA PRO A 31 -23.53 7.04 -5.64
C PRO A 31 -22.07 6.62 -5.64
N ILE A 32 -21.26 7.08 -6.60
CA ILE A 32 -19.87 6.68 -6.76
C ILE A 32 -18.97 7.58 -5.93
N ARG A 33 -18.09 6.98 -5.13
CA ARG A 33 -17.02 7.71 -4.43
C ARG A 33 -15.67 7.18 -4.84
N ILE A 34 -14.70 8.08 -4.93
CA ILE A 34 -13.34 7.75 -5.34
C ILE A 34 -12.32 8.29 -4.34
N ALA A 35 -11.22 7.57 -4.17
CA ALA A 35 -10.05 8.02 -3.44
C ALA A 35 -8.80 7.33 -3.96
N THR A 36 -7.69 8.06 -4.11
CA THR A 36 -6.39 7.45 -4.33
C THR A 36 -5.90 6.84 -3.03
N LYS A 37 -5.51 5.56 -3.04
CA LYS A 37 -5.00 4.87 -1.85
C LYS A 37 -3.74 4.08 -2.16
N GLY A 38 -2.87 3.96 -1.16
CA GLY A 38 -1.73 3.06 -1.20
C GLY A 38 -2.20 1.60 -1.28
N ALA A 39 -1.79 0.89 -2.33
CA ALA A 39 -1.98 -0.54 -2.50
C ALA A 39 -0.64 -1.26 -2.37
N GLY A 40 -0.59 -2.29 -1.54
CA GLY A 40 0.58 -3.14 -1.34
C GLY A 40 0.29 -4.61 -1.64
N LEU A 41 1.30 -5.32 -2.10
CA LEU A 41 1.27 -6.78 -2.12
C LEU A 41 1.37 -7.31 -0.69
N THR A 42 0.71 -8.42 -0.42
CA THR A 42 0.74 -9.08 0.90
C THR A 42 1.30 -10.48 0.76
N PRO A 43 2.09 -10.96 1.73
CA PRO A 43 2.45 -12.37 1.80
C PRO A 43 1.20 -13.24 1.94
N ARG A 44 1.30 -14.53 1.62
CA ARG A 44 0.28 -15.53 1.98
C ARG A 44 0.22 -15.71 3.50
N ASP A 45 -0.90 -16.22 3.97
CA ASP A 45 -1.17 -16.35 5.41
C ASP A 45 -0.18 -17.28 6.11
N GLU A 46 0.34 -18.30 5.40
CA GLU A 46 1.28 -19.27 5.96
C GLU A 46 2.66 -18.69 6.26
N VAL A 47 3.02 -17.58 5.63
CA VAL A 47 4.37 -16.98 5.67
C VAL A 47 4.38 -15.53 6.15
N ILE A 48 3.21 -14.95 6.44
CA ILE A 48 3.09 -13.53 6.80
C ILE A 48 3.88 -13.14 8.05
N GLU A 49 3.91 -14.01 9.06
CA GLU A 49 4.65 -13.77 10.30
C GLU A 49 6.16 -13.60 10.07
N ARG A 50 6.74 -14.38 9.13
CA ARG A 50 8.15 -14.24 8.76
C ARG A 50 8.47 -12.84 8.25
N TYR A 51 7.57 -12.24 7.46
CA TYR A 51 7.79 -10.90 6.92
C TYR A 51 7.48 -9.79 7.92
N ILE A 52 6.54 -10.02 8.85
CA ILE A 52 6.34 -9.16 10.01
C ILE A 52 7.64 -9.06 10.80
N GLU A 53 8.28 -10.19 11.13
CA GLU A 53 9.55 -10.23 11.86
C GLU A 53 10.67 -9.48 11.12
N VAL A 54 10.78 -9.64 9.79
CA VAL A 54 11.75 -8.92 8.96
C VAL A 54 11.55 -7.40 9.06
N LEU A 55 10.32 -6.93 8.95
CA LEU A 55 9.98 -5.51 9.03
C LEU A 55 10.24 -4.95 10.42
N GLU A 56 9.85 -5.67 11.47
CA GLU A 56 10.07 -5.25 12.86
C GLU A 56 11.55 -5.16 13.20
N ALA A 57 12.34 -6.16 12.80
CA ALA A 57 13.78 -6.16 13.00
C ALA A 57 14.45 -5.00 12.25
N ALA A 58 13.99 -4.68 11.04
CA ALA A 58 14.49 -3.54 10.28
C ALA A 58 14.13 -2.20 10.95
N ILE A 59 12.87 -2.03 11.38
CA ILE A 59 12.43 -0.82 12.09
C ILE A 59 13.26 -0.61 13.36
N ALA A 60 13.48 -1.66 14.16
CA ALA A 60 14.28 -1.59 15.38
C ALA A 60 15.75 -1.20 15.09
N ARG A 61 16.38 -1.76 14.05
CA ARG A 61 17.77 -1.39 13.65
C ARG A 61 17.89 0.05 13.13
N CYS A 62 16.81 0.61 12.61
CA CYS A 62 16.78 1.96 12.05
C CYS A 62 16.37 3.02 13.08
N GLU A 63 15.88 2.64 14.25
CA GLU A 63 15.39 3.57 15.26
C GLU A 63 16.54 4.45 15.80
N GLY A 64 16.27 5.76 15.90
CA GLY A 64 17.25 6.75 16.37
C GLY A 64 18.37 7.10 15.39
N ARG A 65 18.41 6.49 14.19
CA ARG A 65 19.41 6.76 13.15
C ARG A 65 18.88 7.70 12.06
N PRO A 66 19.75 8.48 11.39
CA PRO A 66 19.35 9.31 10.25
C PRO A 66 18.66 8.52 9.13
N TRP A 67 17.72 9.17 8.44
CA TRP A 67 16.94 8.53 7.37
C TRP A 67 17.82 8.05 6.22
N GLU A 68 18.76 8.89 5.81
CA GLU A 68 19.68 8.66 4.70
C GLU A 68 20.57 7.44 4.92
N GLU A 69 20.97 7.20 6.17
CA GLU A 69 21.80 6.05 6.56
C GLU A 69 21.00 4.75 6.67
N THR A 70 19.68 4.84 6.86
CA THR A 70 18.80 3.67 7.07
C THR A 70 18.01 3.27 5.82
N LEU A 71 18.03 4.09 4.77
CA LEU A 71 17.25 3.86 3.55
C LEU A 71 17.52 2.47 2.94
N ALA A 72 18.78 2.05 2.84
CA ALA A 72 19.14 0.75 2.27
C ALA A 72 18.56 -0.42 3.08
N GLU A 73 18.59 -0.34 4.41
CA GLU A 73 18.03 -1.37 5.30
C GLU A 73 16.50 -1.45 5.18
N ARG A 74 15.84 -0.29 5.07
CA ARG A 74 14.38 -0.19 4.89
C ARG A 74 13.92 -0.75 3.55
N VAL A 75 14.65 -0.43 2.47
CA VAL A 75 14.41 -0.98 1.14
C VAL A 75 14.61 -2.50 1.13
N ALA A 76 15.70 -2.99 1.72
CA ALA A 76 15.97 -4.43 1.80
C ALA A 76 14.86 -5.19 2.55
N ALA A 77 14.31 -4.61 3.61
CA ALA A 77 13.23 -5.24 4.37
C ALA A 77 11.94 -5.42 3.56
N VAL A 78 11.54 -4.43 2.75
CA VAL A 78 10.37 -4.57 1.86
C VAL A 78 10.69 -5.43 0.64
N GLN A 79 11.92 -5.36 0.13
CA GLN A 79 12.37 -6.16 -1.00
C GLN A 79 12.39 -7.67 -0.66
N ALA A 80 12.55 -8.05 0.61
CA ALA A 80 12.55 -9.45 1.04
C ALA A 80 11.34 -10.25 0.54
N LEU A 81 10.15 -9.65 0.46
CA LEU A 81 8.95 -10.30 -0.11
C LEU A 81 9.04 -10.39 -1.64
N LEU A 82 9.51 -9.33 -2.29
CA LEU A 82 9.62 -9.28 -3.76
C LEU A 82 10.64 -10.27 -4.31
N ASP A 83 11.66 -10.60 -3.53
CA ASP A 83 12.67 -11.61 -3.87
C ASP A 83 12.10 -13.05 -3.78
N HIS A 84 10.89 -13.24 -3.23
CA HIS A 84 10.20 -14.52 -3.12
C HIS A 84 8.75 -14.41 -3.65
N PRO A 85 8.53 -14.28 -4.97
CA PRO A 85 7.20 -14.09 -5.54
C PRO A 85 6.20 -15.21 -5.19
N GLU A 86 6.67 -16.43 -4.92
CA GLU A 86 5.88 -17.56 -4.48
C GLU A 86 5.15 -17.31 -3.16
N ASP A 87 5.72 -16.47 -2.30
CA ASP A 87 5.19 -16.13 -0.98
C ASP A 87 4.15 -15.01 -1.04
N ILE A 88 3.92 -14.40 -2.21
CA ILE A 88 2.91 -13.37 -2.42
C ILE A 88 1.56 -14.03 -2.67
N ASP A 89 0.50 -13.52 -2.02
CA ASP A 89 -0.87 -13.90 -2.34
C ASP A 89 -1.31 -13.20 -3.64
N PRO A 90 -1.54 -13.93 -4.75
CA PRO A 90 -1.88 -13.32 -6.03
C PRO A 90 -3.31 -12.77 -6.07
N CYS A 91 -4.14 -13.10 -5.08
CA CYS A 91 -5.55 -12.72 -5.02
C CYS A 91 -5.81 -11.55 -4.05
N ARG A 92 -4.76 -11.00 -3.41
CA ARG A 92 -4.91 -10.03 -2.33
C ARG A 92 -4.04 -8.78 -2.52
N LEU A 93 -4.67 -7.63 -2.29
CA LEU A 93 -4.01 -6.35 -2.15
C LEU A 93 -4.32 -5.75 -0.78
N GLY A 94 -3.28 -5.27 -0.11
CA GLY A 94 -3.37 -4.61 1.18
C GLY A 94 -3.54 -3.10 1.05
N PHE A 95 -4.45 -2.54 1.84
CA PHE A 95 -4.68 -1.10 1.96
C PHE A 95 -4.72 -0.72 3.44
N LEU A 96 -4.19 0.45 3.79
CA LEU A 96 -4.38 1.01 5.12
C LEU A 96 -5.40 2.15 5.05
N GLU A 97 -6.49 2.04 5.80
CA GLU A 97 -7.46 3.12 5.98
C GLU A 97 -7.01 4.04 7.12
N ILE A 98 -6.95 5.34 6.85
CA ILE A 98 -6.46 6.36 7.80
C ILE A 98 -7.55 7.35 8.19
N PHE A 99 -8.45 7.70 7.26
CA PHE A 99 -9.37 8.83 7.42
C PHE A 99 -10.84 8.43 7.56
N ALA A 100 -11.17 7.15 7.38
CA ALA A 100 -12.53 6.62 7.46
C ALA A 100 -13.54 7.44 6.63
N GLY A 101 -13.09 7.87 5.44
CA GLY A 101 -13.83 8.81 4.59
C GLY A 101 -15.03 8.20 3.87
N GLY A 102 -15.47 8.87 2.79
CA GLY A 102 -16.61 8.41 2.00
C GLY A 102 -16.44 7.02 1.39
N THR A 103 -15.25 6.70 0.89
CA THR A 103 -14.99 5.37 0.31
C THR A 103 -15.07 4.27 1.36
N TYR A 104 -14.57 4.50 2.56
CA TYR A 104 -14.68 3.57 3.69
C TYR A 104 -16.14 3.31 4.08
N ARG A 105 -16.95 4.37 4.25
CA ARG A 105 -18.38 4.23 4.55
C ARG A 105 -19.14 3.44 3.48
N ASN A 106 -18.78 3.61 2.21
CA ASN A 106 -19.34 2.79 1.13
C ASN A 106 -18.96 1.31 1.31
N LEU A 107 -17.69 1.00 1.58
CA LEU A 107 -17.20 -0.38 1.76
C LEU A 107 -17.83 -1.11 2.95
N GLN A 108 -18.23 -0.39 3.99
CA GLN A 108 -18.97 -0.97 5.11
C GLN A 108 -20.38 -1.46 4.73
N ASN A 109 -20.95 -0.92 3.65
CA ASN A 109 -22.30 -1.28 3.18
C ASN A 109 -22.26 -2.17 1.94
N ASP A 110 -21.29 -1.95 1.04
CA ASP A 110 -21.09 -2.71 -0.19
C ASP A 110 -19.60 -3.02 -0.37
N PRO A 111 -19.18 -4.29 -0.24
CA PRO A 111 -17.77 -4.66 -0.32
C PRO A 111 -17.21 -4.57 -1.74
N ARG A 112 -18.03 -4.40 -2.78
CA ARG A 112 -17.55 -4.34 -4.16
C ARG A 112 -16.67 -3.11 -4.37
N VAL A 113 -15.50 -3.33 -4.93
CA VAL A 113 -14.51 -2.28 -5.18
C VAL A 113 -13.89 -2.44 -6.56
N VAL A 114 -13.64 -1.30 -7.20
CA VAL A 114 -12.89 -1.22 -8.44
C VAL A 114 -11.62 -0.43 -8.18
N LEU A 115 -10.48 -0.97 -8.60
CA LEU A 115 -9.19 -0.30 -8.54
C LEU A 115 -8.78 0.07 -9.96
N HIS A 116 -8.70 1.37 -10.23
CA HIS A 116 -8.24 1.87 -11.50
C HIS A 116 -6.78 2.33 -11.42
N TYR A 117 -5.94 1.69 -12.22
CA TYR A 117 -4.54 2.02 -12.38
C TYR A 117 -4.37 2.84 -13.66
N THR A 118 -3.94 4.09 -13.53
CA THR A 118 -3.72 4.99 -14.66
C THR A 118 -2.24 5.22 -14.90
N GLY A 119 -1.82 4.99 -16.14
CA GLY A 119 -0.49 5.34 -16.61
C GLY A 119 -0.35 6.80 -17.03
N ASP A 120 0.88 7.30 -17.07
CA ASP A 120 1.19 8.56 -17.77
C ASP A 120 1.34 8.27 -19.27
N GLY A 121 0.67 9.05 -20.11
CA GLY A 121 0.81 8.96 -21.57
C GLY A 121 2.19 9.43 -22.06
N PRO A 122 2.60 9.06 -23.29
CA PRO A 122 1.80 8.35 -24.30
C PRO A 122 1.86 6.82 -24.22
N ASP A 123 2.76 6.23 -23.43
CA ASP A 123 3.17 4.81 -23.60
C ASP A 123 2.70 3.84 -22.50
N TYR A 124 1.94 4.31 -21.50
CA TYR A 124 1.62 3.48 -20.32
C TYR A 124 0.18 2.92 -20.35
N PRO A 125 -0.02 1.59 -20.16
CA PRO A 125 -1.34 0.98 -20.15
C PRO A 125 -2.11 1.30 -18.86
N SER A 126 -3.35 1.78 -19.00
CA SER A 126 -4.30 1.84 -17.89
C SER A 126 -5.05 0.52 -17.77
N PHE A 127 -5.25 0.03 -16.56
CA PHE A 127 -5.97 -1.22 -16.30
C PHE A 127 -6.87 -1.10 -15.07
N GLN A 128 -7.73 -2.10 -14.93
CA GLN A 128 -8.70 -2.18 -13.86
C GLN A 128 -8.61 -3.53 -13.16
N ILE A 129 -8.69 -3.52 -11.84
CA ILE A 129 -8.87 -4.71 -11.02
C ILE A 129 -10.21 -4.59 -10.29
N ASN A 130 -11.05 -5.60 -10.42
CA ASN A 130 -12.31 -5.71 -9.69
C ASN A 130 -12.13 -6.68 -8.53
N GLY A 131 -12.72 -6.36 -7.38
CA GLY A 131 -12.63 -7.24 -6.23
C GLY A 131 -13.66 -6.92 -5.15
N TYR A 132 -13.46 -7.55 -4.01
CA TYR A 132 -14.23 -7.33 -2.79
C TYR A 132 -13.27 -6.88 -1.69
N ALA A 133 -13.65 -5.85 -0.96
CA ALA A 133 -12.92 -5.40 0.21
C ALA A 133 -13.33 -6.21 1.43
N GLU A 134 -12.34 -6.65 2.20
CA GLU A 134 -12.49 -7.15 3.55
C GLU A 134 -11.92 -6.10 4.51
N ILE A 135 -12.70 -5.69 5.50
CA ILE A 135 -12.26 -4.76 6.54
C ILE A 135 -11.82 -5.58 7.75
N ILE A 136 -10.54 -5.47 8.10
CA ILE A 136 -9.89 -6.24 9.17
C ILE A 136 -9.44 -5.33 10.32
N GLY A 137 -9.37 -5.91 11.51
CA GLY A 137 -8.94 -5.24 12.74
C GLY A 137 -7.45 -5.38 13.04
N SER A 138 -7.01 -4.75 14.13
CA SER A 138 -5.60 -4.77 14.56
C SER A 138 -5.14 -6.11 15.16
N ASP A 139 -6.07 -7.02 15.40
CA ASP A 139 -5.85 -8.40 15.81
C ASP A 139 -5.45 -9.33 14.64
N ASP A 140 -5.61 -8.85 13.40
CA ASP A 140 -5.26 -9.62 12.19
C ASP A 140 -3.78 -9.41 11.77
N PRO A 141 -3.00 -10.47 11.53
CA PRO A 141 -1.62 -10.37 11.04
C PRO A 141 -1.48 -9.55 9.76
N ARG A 142 -2.49 -9.58 8.87
CA ARG A 142 -2.52 -8.81 7.62
C ARG A 142 -2.51 -7.32 7.90
N TYR A 143 -3.24 -6.88 8.92
CA TYR A 143 -3.20 -5.48 9.37
C TYR A 143 -1.80 -5.12 9.86
N ARG A 144 -1.21 -5.95 10.74
CA ARG A 144 0.12 -5.70 11.31
C ARG A 144 1.18 -5.59 10.22
N TYR A 145 1.19 -6.50 9.26
CA TYR A 145 2.10 -6.47 8.12
C TYR A 145 1.98 -5.16 7.33
N ILE A 146 0.77 -4.77 6.91
CA ILE A 146 0.54 -3.55 6.13
C ILE A 146 0.94 -2.30 6.93
N ALA A 147 0.60 -2.25 8.22
CA ALA A 147 0.95 -1.14 9.09
C ALA A 147 2.47 -0.99 9.23
N LEU A 148 3.21 -2.09 9.40
CA LEU A 148 4.68 -2.09 9.44
C LEU A 148 5.30 -1.68 8.10
N ALA A 149 4.78 -2.21 7.00
CA ALA A 149 5.24 -1.88 5.64
C ALA A 149 5.03 -0.40 5.31
N ARG A 150 3.97 0.24 5.82
CA ARG A 150 3.81 1.70 5.77
C ARG A 150 4.80 2.40 6.71
N ARG A 151 4.85 1.99 7.99
CA ARG A 151 5.66 2.63 9.04
C ARG A 151 7.14 2.69 8.69
N ILE A 152 7.67 1.67 8.00
CA ILE A 152 9.08 1.62 7.62
C ILE A 152 9.47 2.76 6.67
N PHE A 153 8.52 3.42 6.01
CA PHE A 153 8.76 4.59 5.16
C PHE A 153 8.03 5.87 5.63
N GLU A 154 7.46 5.90 6.83
CA GLU A 154 6.61 7.02 7.29
C GLU A 154 7.33 8.38 7.34
N ALA A 155 8.64 8.38 7.60
CA ALA A 155 9.48 9.58 7.59
C ALA A 155 10.05 9.94 6.21
N ALA A 156 9.74 9.16 5.17
CA ALA A 156 10.35 9.32 3.86
C ALA A 156 9.80 10.57 3.13
N PRO A 157 10.66 11.35 2.45
CA PRO A 157 10.29 12.62 1.81
C PRO A 157 9.34 12.48 0.62
N PHE A 158 9.10 11.26 0.13
CA PHE A 158 8.14 10.98 -0.94
C PHE A 158 6.70 10.77 -0.45
N HIS A 159 6.49 10.63 0.86
CA HIS A 159 5.15 10.74 1.42
C HIS A 159 4.72 12.18 1.27
N LEU A 160 3.65 12.42 0.51
CA LEU A 160 3.03 13.73 0.45
C LEU A 160 2.77 14.18 1.89
N PRO A 161 3.34 15.31 2.38
CA PRO A 161 2.91 15.88 3.64
C PRO A 161 1.42 16.19 3.48
N GLN A 162 0.58 15.39 4.11
CA GLN A 162 -0.85 15.63 4.18
C GLN A 162 -1.03 16.64 5.33
N PRO A 163 -1.55 17.85 5.06
CA PRO A 163 -1.73 18.89 6.07
C PRO A 163 -2.69 18.45 7.19
#